data_AF-A0A921ZQ77-F1
#
_entry.id   AF-A0A921ZQ77-F1
#
_cell.length_a   1.000
_cell.length_b   1.000
_cell.length_c   1.000
_cell.angle_alpha   90.00
_cell.angle_beta   90.00
_cell.angle_gamma   90.00
#
_symmetry.space_group_name_H-M   'P 1'
#
loop_
_entity.id
_entity.type
_entity.pdbx_description
1 polymer ?
#
loop_
_entity_poly.entity_id
_entity_poly.type
_entity_poly.pdbx_seq_one_letter_code
_entity_poly.pdbx_strand_id
1 'polypeptide(L)'
;DTSAAQTVYPGCSSVIRKAFESRGTPISALDLVMASLSKNTLMQYNGTYKLWWQFSQIHNYDPYICTVSIVMLFLTEQFKKGAAYGTLNCHRSALSLLLGNVTCDEQIKRLLKGAYKLRPAMPKYSYTWDPQLVLNFVAKWVPNRELSIEQLSKKIVILLALCTAHRVQTLASIKLEDI
;
A
#
# COMPACT_ATOMS: atom_id res chain seq x y z
N ASP A 1 -40.50 -6.59 -4.82
CA ASP A 1 -39.48 -6.23 -5.81
C ASP A 1 -39.06 -4.79 -5.66
N THR A 2 -37.99 -4.55 -4.89
CA THR A 2 -37.38 -3.23 -4.74
C THR A 2 -35.96 -3.34 -5.25
N SER A 3 -35.75 -2.95 -6.51
CA SER A 3 -34.42 -2.80 -7.11
C SER A 3 -33.62 -1.82 -6.24
N ALA A 4 -32.63 -2.33 -5.50
CA ALA A 4 -31.69 -1.48 -4.78
C ALA A 4 -30.94 -0.65 -5.83
N ALA A 5 -31.15 0.66 -5.82
CA ALA A 5 -30.48 1.58 -6.73
C ALA A 5 -28.95 1.37 -6.63
N GLN A 6 -28.31 1.06 -7.75
CA GLN A 6 -26.86 0.95 -7.84
C GLN A 6 -26.25 2.30 -7.46
N THR A 7 -25.76 2.41 -6.23
CA THR A 7 -25.14 3.66 -5.77
C THR A 7 -23.72 3.75 -6.35
N VAL A 8 -23.46 4.84 -7.07
CA VAL A 8 -22.13 5.13 -7.62
C VAL A 8 -21.13 5.25 -6.47
N TYR A 9 -19.94 4.67 -6.65
CA TYR A 9 -18.87 4.74 -5.66
C TYR A 9 -18.55 6.21 -5.29
N PRO A 10 -18.71 6.62 -4.02
CA PRO A 10 -18.69 8.04 -3.62
C PRO A 10 -17.27 8.62 -3.45
N GLY A 11 -16.23 7.82 -3.72
CA GLY A 11 -14.82 8.21 -3.56
C GLY A 11 -14.21 7.77 -2.23
N CYS A 12 -12.89 7.57 -2.23
CA CYS A 12 -12.15 6.99 -1.11
C CYS A 12 -12.33 7.78 0.19
N SER A 13 -12.09 9.08 0.15
CA SER A 13 -12.21 9.94 1.33
C SER A 13 -13.64 9.97 1.88
N SER A 14 -14.64 9.99 1.02
CA SER A 14 -16.06 9.99 1.41
C SER A 14 -16.44 8.68 2.10
N VAL A 15 -15.98 7.53 1.57
CA VAL A 15 -16.21 6.21 2.19
C VAL A 15 -15.58 6.14 3.58
N ILE A 16 -14.32 6.57 3.72
CA ILE A 16 -13.62 6.54 5.02
C ILE A 16 -14.32 7.50 6.00
N ARG A 17 -14.67 8.71 5.57
CA ARG A 17 -15.32 9.71 6.42
C ARG A 17 -16.65 9.20 6.97
N LYS A 18 -17.50 8.66 6.09
CA LYS A 18 -18.77 8.04 6.48
C LYS A 18 -18.59 6.86 7.44
N ALA A 19 -17.52 6.08 7.29
CA ALA A 19 -17.21 4.98 8.20
C ALA A 19 -16.82 5.45 9.60
N PHE A 20 -16.13 6.59 9.73
CA PHE A 20 -15.85 7.17 11.04
C PHE A 20 -17.09 7.80 11.67
N GLU A 21 -17.90 8.50 10.86
CA GLU A 21 -19.19 9.03 11.30
C GLU A 21 -20.11 7.92 11.85
N SER A 22 -20.23 6.79 11.14
CA SER A 22 -21.09 5.68 11.57
C SER A 22 -20.58 4.98 12.84
N ARG A 23 -19.29 5.12 13.17
CA ARG A 23 -18.69 4.60 14.41
C ARG A 23 -18.72 5.59 15.57
N GLY A 24 -19.39 6.74 15.40
CA GLY A 24 -19.58 7.72 16.47
C GLY A 24 -18.42 8.70 16.64
N THR A 25 -17.53 8.84 15.65
CA THR A 25 -16.54 9.92 15.67
C THR A 25 -17.27 11.28 15.63
N PRO A 26 -17.03 12.19 16.60
CA PRO A 26 -17.64 13.51 16.59
C PRO A 26 -17.31 14.27 15.30
N ILE A 27 -18.28 15.00 14.74
CA ILE A 27 -18.11 15.74 13.47
C ILE A 27 -16.91 16.70 13.53
N SER A 28 -16.70 17.35 14.68
CA SER A 28 -15.57 18.26 14.93
C SER A 28 -14.21 17.57 14.90
N ALA A 29 -14.15 16.26 15.12
CA ALA A 29 -12.90 15.47 15.10
C ALA A 29 -12.64 14.80 13.75
N LEU A 30 -13.60 14.79 12.82
CA LEU A 30 -13.48 14.05 11.56
C LEU A 30 -12.31 14.52 10.70
N ASP A 31 -12.10 15.83 10.57
CA ASP A 31 -11.00 16.36 9.76
C ASP A 31 -9.64 15.98 10.35
N LEU A 32 -9.53 15.97 11.68
CA LEU A 32 -8.32 15.55 12.38
C LEU A 32 -8.05 14.04 12.21
N VAL A 33 -9.10 13.21 12.30
CA VAL A 33 -8.98 11.76 12.05
C VAL A 33 -8.61 11.49 10.59
N MET A 34 -9.22 12.20 9.64
CA MET A 34 -8.89 12.06 8.22
C MET A 34 -7.46 12.50 7.91
N ALA A 35 -6.93 13.50 8.63
CA ALA A 35 -5.54 13.96 8.49
C ALA A 35 -4.51 12.92 8.93
N SER A 36 -4.90 11.87 9.66
CA SER A 36 -3.99 10.76 10.01
C SER A 36 -3.60 9.91 8.80
N LEU A 37 -4.23 10.10 7.64
CA LEU A 37 -4.03 9.30 6.43
C LEU A 37 -3.24 10.10 5.39
N SER A 38 -2.09 9.57 4.98
CA SER A 38 -1.30 10.17 3.90
C SER A 38 -2.03 10.08 2.55
N LYS A 39 -1.74 11.02 1.62
CA LYS A 39 -2.22 10.94 0.23
C LYS A 39 -1.93 9.58 -0.42
N ASN A 40 -0.73 9.03 -0.18
CA ASN A 40 -0.34 7.73 -0.74
C ASN A 40 -1.21 6.59 -0.18
N THR A 41 -1.52 6.61 1.11
CA THR A 41 -2.42 5.63 1.75
C THR A 41 -3.83 5.70 1.14
N LEU A 42 -4.37 6.91 0.96
CA LEU A 42 -5.69 7.11 0.33
C LEU A 42 -5.71 6.59 -1.11
N MET A 43 -4.67 6.86 -1.90
CA MET A 43 -4.56 6.36 -3.27
C MET A 43 -4.48 4.83 -3.31
N GLN A 44 -3.70 4.23 -2.42
CA GLN A 44 -3.57 2.77 -2.31
C GLN A 44 -4.88 2.11 -1.88
N TYR A 45 -5.59 2.68 -0.92
CA TYR A 45 -6.85 2.13 -0.40
C TYR A 45 -8.02 2.33 -1.36
N ASN A 46 -8.01 3.39 -2.17
CA ASN A 46 -9.05 3.67 -3.16
C ASN A 46 -9.31 2.49 -4.11
N GLY A 47 -8.25 1.77 -4.52
CA GLY A 47 -8.41 0.57 -5.34
C GLY A 47 -9.21 -0.53 -4.62
N THR A 48 -8.93 -0.74 -3.34
CA THR A 48 -9.70 -1.69 -2.52
C THR A 48 -11.15 -1.27 -2.39
N TYR A 49 -11.42 -0.01 -2.05
CA TYR A 49 -12.79 0.44 -1.81
C TYR A 49 -13.65 0.43 -3.06
N LYS A 50 -13.09 0.70 -4.25
CA LYS A 50 -13.80 0.51 -5.52
C LYS A 50 -14.24 -0.95 -5.71
N LEU A 51 -13.31 -1.90 -5.53
CA LEU A 51 -13.60 -3.33 -5.68
C LEU A 51 -14.60 -3.81 -4.62
N TRP A 52 -14.44 -3.37 -3.37
CA TRP A 52 -15.35 -3.70 -2.28
C TRP A 52 -16.75 -3.13 -2.50
N TRP A 53 -16.85 -1.89 -3.00
CA TRP A 53 -18.12 -1.27 -3.33
C TRP A 53 -18.85 -2.04 -4.42
N GLN A 54 -18.14 -2.39 -5.50
CA GLN A 54 -18.69 -3.21 -6.58
C GLN A 54 -19.15 -4.59 -6.08
N PHE A 55 -18.32 -5.27 -5.29
CA PHE A 55 -18.67 -6.54 -4.67
C PHE A 55 -19.94 -6.42 -3.81
N SER A 56 -20.01 -5.39 -2.96
CA SER A 56 -21.17 -5.15 -2.09
C SER A 56 -22.44 -4.89 -2.89
N GLN A 57 -22.37 -4.12 -3.98
CA GLN A 57 -23.51 -3.86 -4.86
C GLN A 57 -23.99 -5.13 -5.59
N ILE A 58 -23.07 -5.92 -6.14
CA ILE A 58 -23.41 -7.16 -6.87
C ILE A 58 -24.11 -8.17 -5.95
N HIS A 59 -23.67 -8.27 -4.69
CA HIS A 59 -24.20 -9.23 -3.72
C HIS A 59 -25.28 -8.64 -2.80
N ASN A 60 -25.68 -7.39 -3.02
CA ASN A 60 -26.66 -6.66 -2.19
C ASN A 60 -26.30 -6.62 -0.69
N TYR A 61 -25.02 -6.39 -0.38
CA TYR A 61 -24.52 -6.18 0.97
C TYR A 61 -24.36 -4.68 1.29
N ASP A 62 -24.50 -4.33 2.57
CA ASP A 62 -24.12 -3.00 3.05
C ASP A 62 -22.58 -2.90 3.10
N PRO A 63 -21.95 -1.96 2.37
CA PRO A 63 -20.49 -1.82 2.35
C PRO A 63 -19.88 -1.36 3.69
N TYR A 64 -20.68 -0.92 4.66
CA TYR A 64 -20.25 -0.45 5.99
C TYR A 64 -20.54 -1.46 7.10
N ILE A 65 -21.46 -2.41 6.89
CA ILE A 65 -21.86 -3.40 7.89
C ILE A 65 -21.70 -4.80 7.29
N CYS A 66 -20.67 -5.53 7.73
CA CYS A 66 -20.35 -6.84 7.18
C CYS A 66 -19.84 -7.80 8.25
N THR A 67 -20.05 -9.09 8.01
CA THR A 67 -19.54 -10.18 8.85
C THR A 67 -18.18 -10.66 8.36
N VAL A 68 -17.48 -11.41 9.22
CA VAL A 68 -16.20 -12.07 8.88
C VAL A 68 -16.35 -12.90 7.59
N SER A 69 -17.45 -13.64 7.46
CA SER A 69 -17.75 -14.47 6.29
C SER A 69 -17.79 -13.68 4.98
N ILE A 70 -18.42 -12.49 4.98
CA ILE A 70 -18.52 -11.65 3.77
C ILE A 70 -17.13 -11.13 3.37
N VAL A 71 -16.32 -10.70 4.33
CA VAL A 71 -14.94 -10.27 4.07
C VAL A 71 -14.11 -11.44 3.50
N MET A 72 -14.28 -12.65 4.02
CA MET A 72 -13.62 -13.84 3.50
C MET A 72 -14.04 -14.16 2.06
N LEU A 73 -15.33 -14.03 1.72
CA LEU A 73 -15.83 -14.21 0.36
C LEU A 73 -15.16 -13.25 -0.61
N PHE A 74 -15.13 -11.95 -0.27
CA PHE A 74 -14.46 -10.94 -1.07
C PHE A 74 -12.97 -11.23 -1.27
N LEU A 75 -12.22 -11.52 -0.19
CA LEU A 75 -10.79 -11.83 -0.28
C LEU A 75 -10.53 -13.09 -1.11
N THR A 76 -11.41 -14.09 -1.00
CA THR A 76 -11.33 -15.32 -1.79
C THR A 76 -11.58 -15.04 -3.27
N GLU A 77 -12.53 -14.17 -3.61
CA GLU A 77 -12.77 -13.74 -4.99
C GLU A 77 -11.54 -13.02 -5.57
N GLN A 78 -10.93 -12.10 -4.81
CA GLN A 78 -9.71 -11.42 -5.26
C GLN A 78 -8.55 -12.41 -5.45
N PHE A 79 -8.42 -13.41 -4.58
CA PHE A 79 -7.41 -14.46 -4.73
C PHE A 79 -7.60 -15.27 -6.02
N LYS A 80 -8.86 -15.66 -6.32
CA LYS A 80 -9.25 -16.36 -7.55
C LYS A 80 -8.98 -15.51 -8.80
N LYS A 81 -9.12 -14.18 -8.71
CA LYS A 81 -8.74 -13.22 -9.77
C LYS A 81 -7.22 -13.02 -9.92
N GLY A 82 -6.40 -13.71 -9.13
CA GLY A 82 -4.94 -13.68 -9.25
C GLY A 82 -4.22 -12.77 -8.24
N ALA A 83 -4.92 -12.16 -7.28
CA ALA A 83 -4.27 -11.32 -6.28
C ALA A 83 -3.23 -12.11 -5.45
N ALA A 84 -2.04 -11.55 -5.30
CA ALA A 84 -1.00 -12.11 -4.43
C ALA A 84 -1.28 -11.78 -2.95
N TYR A 85 -0.58 -12.46 -2.03
CA TYR A 85 -0.69 -12.22 -0.59
C TYR A 85 -0.57 -10.74 -0.21
N GLY A 86 0.41 -10.02 -0.78
CA GLY A 86 0.62 -8.60 -0.49
C GLY A 86 -0.61 -7.73 -0.83
N THR A 87 -1.22 -7.99 -1.99
CA THR A 87 -2.45 -7.31 -2.43
C THR A 87 -3.63 -7.65 -1.51
N LEU A 88 -3.81 -8.92 -1.16
CA LEU A 88 -4.87 -9.34 -0.25
C LEU A 88 -4.72 -8.74 1.15
N ASN A 89 -3.48 -8.67 1.66
CA ASN A 89 -3.22 -8.03 2.95
C ASN A 89 -3.45 -6.50 2.90
N CYS A 90 -3.18 -5.87 1.75
CA CYS A 90 -3.56 -4.48 1.52
C CYS A 90 -5.09 -4.31 1.55
N HIS A 91 -5.83 -5.19 0.88
CA HIS A 91 -7.30 -5.18 0.93
C HIS A 91 -7.82 -5.35 2.36
N ARG A 92 -7.29 -6.32 3.12
CA ARG A 92 -7.63 -6.53 4.53
C ARG A 92 -7.40 -5.25 5.35
N SER A 93 -6.24 -4.61 5.18
CA SER A 93 -5.87 -3.42 5.95
C SER A 93 -6.77 -2.23 5.62
N ALA A 94 -7.10 -2.03 4.33
CA ALA A 94 -8.06 -1.00 3.92
C ALA A 94 -9.46 -1.26 4.48
N LEU A 95 -9.93 -2.50 4.44
CA LEU A 95 -11.21 -2.89 5.03
C LEU A 95 -11.21 -2.79 6.56
N SER A 96 -10.07 -2.94 7.23
CA SER A 96 -9.95 -2.72 8.67
C SER A 96 -10.28 -1.28 9.05
N LEU A 97 -9.80 -0.32 8.25
CA LEU A 97 -10.13 1.09 8.45
C LEU A 97 -11.63 1.37 8.22
N LEU A 98 -12.29 0.62 7.33
CA LEU A 98 -13.70 0.79 6.99
C LEU A 98 -14.64 0.07 7.97
N LEU A 99 -14.37 -1.18 8.29
CA LEU A 99 -15.23 -2.10 9.04
C LEU A 99 -14.77 -2.32 10.49
N GLY A 100 -13.64 -1.73 10.88
CA GLY A 100 -13.04 -1.93 12.20
C GLY A 100 -12.49 -3.35 12.39
N ASN A 101 -12.77 -3.91 13.57
CA ASN A 101 -12.14 -5.13 14.07
C ASN A 101 -12.61 -6.42 13.38
N VAL A 102 -13.64 -6.39 12.53
CA VAL A 102 -14.10 -7.58 11.77
C VAL A 102 -12.95 -8.22 10.97
N THR A 103 -12.04 -7.40 10.46
CA THR A 103 -10.88 -7.84 9.66
C THR A 103 -9.71 -8.39 10.48
N CYS A 104 -9.79 -8.33 11.82
CA CYS A 104 -8.79 -8.83 12.74
C CYS A 104 -9.06 -10.27 13.20
N ASP A 105 -10.17 -10.86 12.74
CA ASP A 105 -10.58 -12.21 13.07
C ASP A 105 -9.54 -13.28 12.63
N GLU A 106 -9.40 -14.34 13.44
CA GLU A 106 -8.47 -15.44 13.19
C GLU A 106 -8.74 -16.19 11.89
N GLN A 107 -10.00 -16.27 11.45
CA GLN A 107 -10.38 -16.91 10.19
C GLN A 107 -9.79 -16.16 8.99
N ILE A 108 -9.79 -14.82 9.02
CA ILE A 108 -9.19 -13.99 7.96
C ILE A 108 -7.66 -14.15 7.96
N LYS A 109 -7.03 -14.21 9.14
CA LYS A 109 -5.59 -14.48 9.24
C LYS A 109 -5.25 -15.86 8.65
N ARG A 110 -6.05 -16.89 8.96
CA ARG A 110 -5.90 -18.24 8.38
C ARG A 110 -6.09 -18.23 6.87
N LEU A 111 -7.07 -17.49 6.35
CA LEU A 111 -7.30 -17.33 4.92
C LEU A 111 -6.07 -16.73 4.21
N LEU A 112 -5.54 -15.62 4.73
CA LEU A 112 -4.34 -14.99 4.17
C LEU A 112 -3.11 -15.88 4.26
N LYS A 113 -2.96 -16.63 5.35
CA LYS A 113 -1.91 -17.64 5.49
C LYS A 113 -2.05 -18.75 4.44
N GLY A 114 -3.28 -19.17 4.15
CA GLY A 114 -3.59 -20.10 3.05
C GLY A 114 -3.19 -19.53 1.69
N ALA A 115 -3.57 -18.29 1.40
CA ALA A 115 -3.21 -17.61 0.17
C ALA A 115 -1.69 -17.48 -0.01
N TYR A 116 -0.95 -17.16 1.06
CA TYR A 116 0.52 -17.13 1.04
C TYR A 116 1.13 -18.49 0.76
N LYS A 117 0.61 -19.58 1.37
CA LYS A 117 1.13 -20.93 1.11
C LYS A 117 0.87 -21.41 -0.31
N LEU A 118 -0.32 -21.09 -0.86
CA LEU A 118 -0.69 -21.48 -2.22
C LEU A 118 0.03 -20.64 -3.29
N ARG A 119 0.31 -19.37 -2.98
CA ARG A 119 1.01 -18.44 -3.88
C ARG A 119 2.03 -17.62 -3.07
N PRO A 120 3.22 -18.19 -2.78
CA PRO A 120 4.24 -17.51 -2.00
C PRO A 120 4.75 -16.25 -2.71
N ALA A 121 5.18 -15.27 -1.92
CA ALA A 121 5.82 -14.09 -2.47
C ALA A 121 7.21 -14.50 -3.02
N MET A 122 7.36 -14.40 -4.33
CA MET A 122 8.65 -14.65 -4.97
C MET A 122 9.50 -13.38 -4.93
N PRO A 123 10.81 -13.49 -4.64
CA PRO A 123 11.70 -12.34 -4.75
C PRO A 123 11.67 -11.83 -6.20
N LYS A 124 11.66 -10.50 -6.37
CA LYS A 124 11.66 -9.87 -7.69
C LYS A 124 12.92 -10.23 -8.49
N TYR A 125 14.03 -10.48 -7.79
CA TYR A 125 15.33 -10.79 -8.36
C TYR A 125 15.74 -12.20 -7.94
N SER A 126 16.20 -13.00 -8.90
CA SER A 126 16.73 -14.35 -8.65
C SER A 126 18.20 -14.35 -8.23
N TYR A 127 18.89 -13.20 -8.38
CA TYR A 127 20.29 -13.02 -8.03
C TYR A 127 20.54 -11.61 -7.49
N THR A 128 21.62 -11.46 -6.72
CA THR A 128 22.16 -10.16 -6.32
C THR A 128 23.27 -9.75 -7.29
N TRP A 129 23.39 -8.47 -7.59
CA TRP A 129 24.46 -7.93 -8.42
C TRP A 129 25.73 -7.69 -7.58
N ASP A 130 26.91 -7.69 -8.20
CA ASP A 130 28.20 -7.44 -7.55
C ASP A 130 28.50 -5.92 -7.46
N PRO A 131 28.52 -5.31 -6.25
CA PRO A 131 28.84 -3.90 -6.04
C PRO A 131 30.22 -3.50 -6.57
N GLN A 132 31.17 -4.45 -6.62
CA GLN A 132 32.54 -4.16 -6.99
C GLN A 132 32.65 -3.69 -8.45
N LEU A 133 31.78 -4.16 -9.34
CA LEU A 133 31.73 -3.71 -10.74
C LEU A 133 31.45 -2.21 -10.83
N VAL A 134 30.50 -1.71 -10.03
CA VAL A 134 30.15 -0.27 -10.01
C VAL A 134 31.24 0.52 -9.31
N LEU A 135 31.82 0.02 -8.21
CA LEU A 135 32.94 0.68 -7.53
C LEU A 135 34.15 0.82 -8.46
N ASN A 136 34.51 -0.23 -9.21
CA ASN A 136 35.61 -0.20 -10.17
C ASN A 136 35.33 0.77 -11.33
N PHE A 137 34.08 0.91 -11.76
CA PHE A 137 33.71 1.89 -12.78
C PHE A 137 33.85 3.33 -12.27
N VAL A 138 33.33 3.61 -11.06
CA VAL A 138 33.39 4.94 -10.43
C VAL A 138 34.82 5.31 -10.01
N ALA A 139 35.66 4.33 -9.68
CA ALA A 139 37.07 4.53 -9.37
C ALA A 139 37.87 5.11 -10.55
N LYS A 140 37.43 4.88 -11.79
CA LYS A 140 38.06 5.46 -13.00
C LYS A 140 37.77 6.96 -13.16
N TRP A 141 36.80 7.52 -12.43
CA TRP A 141 36.44 8.93 -12.52
C TRP A 141 37.39 9.75 -11.65
N VAL A 142 38.60 9.97 -12.16
CA VAL A 142 39.66 10.77 -11.54
C VAL A 142 40.39 11.59 -12.60
N PRO A 143 40.90 12.79 -12.27
CA PRO A 143 40.81 13.46 -10.97
C PRO A 143 39.45 14.15 -10.75
N ASN A 144 38.99 14.23 -9.50
CA ASN A 144 37.67 14.82 -9.17
C ASN A 144 37.52 16.29 -9.62
N ARG A 145 38.63 17.03 -9.77
CA ARG A 145 38.64 18.44 -10.18
C ARG A 145 38.26 18.65 -11.65
N GLU A 146 38.41 17.61 -12.48
CA GLU A 146 38.11 17.66 -13.91
C GLU A 146 36.72 17.11 -14.25
N LEU A 147 36.04 16.54 -13.25
CA LEU A 147 34.70 15.98 -13.44
C LEU A 147 33.65 17.09 -13.51
N SER A 148 32.66 16.90 -14.36
CA SER A 148 31.50 17.79 -14.38
C SER A 148 30.70 17.69 -13.08
N ILE A 149 29.94 18.73 -12.75
CA ILE A 149 29.05 18.72 -11.58
C ILE A 149 28.06 17.55 -11.61
N GLU A 150 27.63 17.15 -12.81
CA GLU A 150 26.75 16.00 -13.01
C GLU A 150 27.45 14.69 -12.64
N GLN A 151 28.69 14.50 -13.09
CA GLN A 151 29.48 13.32 -12.75
C GLN A 151 29.79 13.26 -11.25
N LEU A 152 30.15 14.38 -10.63
CA LEU A 152 30.36 14.46 -9.18
C LEU A 152 29.08 14.11 -8.42
N SER A 153 27.95 14.66 -8.83
CA SER A 153 26.64 14.36 -8.22
C SER A 153 26.30 12.87 -8.32
N LYS A 154 26.45 12.27 -9.51
CA LYS A 154 26.24 10.83 -9.70
C LYS A 154 27.18 9.99 -8.84
N LYS A 155 28.47 10.35 -8.79
CA LYS A 155 29.48 9.67 -7.99
C LYS A 155 29.11 9.67 -6.51
N ILE A 156 28.69 10.81 -5.98
CA ILE A 156 28.24 10.95 -4.58
C ILE A 156 27.00 10.10 -4.32
N VAL A 157 25.96 10.22 -5.15
CA VAL A 157 24.70 9.48 -4.96
C VAL A 157 24.93 7.96 -5.05
N ILE A 158 25.78 7.48 -5.97
CA ILE A 158 26.13 6.06 -6.08
C ILE A 158 26.81 5.58 -4.79
N LEU A 159 27.81 6.31 -4.30
CA LEU A 159 28.55 5.93 -3.08
C LEU A 159 27.64 5.97 -1.85
N LEU A 160 26.81 7.00 -1.70
CA LEU A 160 25.82 7.07 -0.62
C LEU A 160 24.82 5.92 -0.69
N ALA A 161 24.30 5.60 -1.87
CA ALA A 161 23.38 4.48 -2.04
C ALA A 161 24.02 3.13 -1.66
N LEU A 162 25.29 2.93 -2.05
CA LEU A 162 26.04 1.72 -1.73
C LEU A 162 26.39 1.60 -0.24
N CYS A 163 26.78 2.69 0.41
CA CYS A 163 27.18 2.68 1.82
C CYS A 163 25.98 2.63 2.78
N THR A 164 24.90 3.34 2.47
CA THR A 164 23.74 3.47 3.40
C THR A 164 22.64 2.47 3.12
N ALA A 165 22.60 1.88 1.92
CA ALA A 165 21.48 1.07 1.42
C ALA A 165 20.11 1.79 1.53
N HIS A 166 20.11 3.13 1.57
CA HIS A 166 18.89 3.92 1.67
C HIS A 166 18.04 3.85 0.40
N ARG A 167 16.73 4.03 0.57
CA ARG A 167 15.81 4.17 -0.57
C ARG A 167 16.05 5.51 -1.27
N VAL A 168 15.74 5.56 -2.56
CA VAL A 168 15.89 6.77 -3.39
C VAL A 168 15.20 8.00 -2.79
N GLN A 169 14.01 7.82 -2.21
CA GLN A 169 13.28 8.93 -1.56
C GLN A 169 14.03 9.51 -0.34
N THR A 170 14.69 8.64 0.43
CA THR A 170 15.53 9.06 1.56
C THR A 170 16.75 9.81 1.05
N LEU A 171 17.44 9.28 0.05
CA LEU A 171 18.59 9.94 -0.57
C LEU A 171 18.22 11.32 -1.14
N ALA A 172 17.05 11.44 -1.77
CA ALA A 172 16.56 12.71 -2.32
C ALA A 172 16.18 13.75 -1.25
N SER A 173 16.01 13.33 0.00
CA SER A 173 15.63 14.22 1.11
C SER A 173 16.82 14.66 1.96
N ILE A 174 18.04 14.17 1.69
CA ILE A 174 19.26 14.54 2.42
C ILE A 174 19.57 16.01 2.17
N LYS A 175 19.81 16.75 3.25
CA LYS A 175 20.25 18.14 3.22
C LYS A 175 21.68 18.27 3.73
N LEU A 176 22.27 19.45 3.53
CA LEU A 176 23.60 19.76 4.03
C LEU A 176 23.70 19.73 5.56
N GLU A 177 22.60 19.97 6.28
CA GLU A 177 22.54 19.90 7.74
C GLU A 177 22.58 18.46 8.28
N ASP A 178 22.36 17.45 7.43
CA ASP A 178 22.33 16.04 7.80
C ASP A 178 23.70 15.34 7.67
N ILE A 179 24.74 16.04 7.19
CA ILE A 179 26.08 15.53 6.86
C ILE A 179 27.12 16.15 7.79
#